data_AF-A0A0T6AEL2-F1
#
_entry.id   AF-A0A0T6AEL2-F1
#
_cell.length_a   1.000
_cell.length_b   1.000
_cell.length_c   1.000
_cell.angle_alpha   90.00
_cell.angle_beta   90.00
_cell.angle_gamma   90.00
#
_symmetry.space_group_name_H-M   'P 1'
#
loop_
_entity.id
_entity.type
_entity.pdbx_description
1 polymer ?
#
loop_
_entity_poly.entity_id
_entity_poly.type
_entity_poly.pdbx_seq_one_letter_code
_entity_poly.pdbx_strand_id
1 'polypeptide(L)'
;MGRAIEGNIVDVASGRIFPGRVVHENGLITRVEPISGTFSGFSLPGFLDAHIHIDSSLLCPSRFAEAVVPHGTTAVITDPHEIANVLGIAGISLLREDAATVPLRVYFTAPSCVPATSFETSGASLGPADVLALLRERGVVALGEVMNYRGAVAADPVVMAKIRAANRAGKPIDGHCPMLTGEDLRRYVALGISTEHECTSAAEALEKHALGMRILVREGSVAKNLAALAPFAKEHDFCLVSDDMFAPDLIEGHLDRSLARAVSLGIDPIRAVRAVTMTPAEHYRLPLGVIEPGRMADVVKVRDLSGFSVEEVYIGGRRVAEGGRPAFSARPAPGGYPITVTPRVSGDFAVPAQGRSVTVRVIDLIRDEIVTGSETATLKVMGGRVIPDRERDILPVSVVNRYRDAPVMTGFVRGFGLKKGAIASSIAHDSHNLIVVGADPEDMAGAVNTLIRESGGLCYTAGETSLLLPLPIAGLMSAESPNDVCARLSLLHAKTREAGCGLDRPFMTMSFLSLLVIPHLKIGDRGLFDVDAGRFVDPVLPRSG
;
A
#
# COMPACT_ATOMS: atom_id res chain seq x y z
N MET A 1 -19.42 12.23 37.22
CA MET A 1 -20.12 12.84 36.08
C MET A 1 -19.43 12.31 34.83
N GLY A 2 -20.12 11.55 33.98
CA GLY A 2 -19.52 10.98 32.77
C GLY A 2 -19.02 12.09 31.84
N ARG A 3 -17.91 11.85 31.14
CA ARG A 3 -17.46 12.75 30.07
C ARG A 3 -18.45 12.63 28.91
N ALA A 4 -18.75 13.76 28.26
CA ALA A 4 -19.77 13.83 27.22
C ALA A 4 -19.27 14.66 26.02
N ILE A 5 -19.73 14.27 24.83
CA ILE A 5 -19.47 14.97 23.57
C ILE A 5 -20.81 15.49 23.06
N GLU A 6 -20.92 16.79 22.84
CA GLU A 6 -22.14 17.45 22.34
C GLU A 6 -21.94 17.96 20.91
N GLY A 7 -23.00 17.95 20.10
CA GLY A 7 -23.00 18.43 18.72
C GLY A 7 -24.25 18.00 17.95
N ASN A 8 -24.31 18.32 16.66
CA ASN A 8 -25.32 17.79 15.76
C ASN A 8 -24.95 16.34 15.39
N ILE A 9 -25.50 15.37 16.09
CA ILE A 9 -25.22 13.94 15.88
C ILE A 9 -25.84 13.49 14.56
N VAL A 10 -25.03 12.88 13.71
CA VAL A 10 -25.48 12.19 12.50
C VAL A 10 -25.63 10.72 12.81
N ASP A 11 -26.88 10.28 12.89
CA ASP A 11 -27.24 8.88 12.97
C ASP A 11 -27.17 8.28 11.56
N VAL A 12 -26.04 7.64 11.25
CA VAL A 12 -25.75 7.08 9.93
C VAL A 12 -26.63 5.88 9.57
N ALA A 13 -27.27 5.24 10.56
CA ALA A 13 -28.17 4.11 10.33
C ALA A 13 -29.55 4.61 9.84
N SER A 14 -30.08 5.66 10.48
CA SER A 14 -31.40 6.22 10.13
C SER A 14 -31.35 7.41 9.15
N GLY A 15 -30.18 8.03 8.97
CA GLY A 15 -30.00 9.28 8.22
C GLY A 15 -30.46 10.54 8.96
N ARG A 16 -30.87 10.42 10.23
CA ARG A 16 -31.35 11.54 11.03
C ARG A 16 -30.18 12.38 11.58
N ILE A 17 -30.35 13.70 11.56
CA ILE A 17 -29.43 14.65 12.21
C ILE A 17 -30.18 15.35 13.34
N PHE A 18 -29.60 15.39 14.54
CA PHE A 18 -30.22 16.05 15.70
C PHE A 18 -29.19 16.60 16.69
N PRO A 19 -29.48 17.70 17.39
CA PRO A 19 -28.65 18.16 18.51
C PRO A 19 -28.69 17.11 19.63
N GLY A 20 -27.53 16.60 20.01
CA GLY A 20 -27.44 15.49 20.94
C GLY A 20 -26.19 15.50 21.80
N ARG A 21 -26.24 14.65 22.83
CA ARG A 21 -25.13 14.38 23.75
C ARG A 21 -24.78 12.90 23.72
N VAL A 22 -23.51 12.60 23.46
CA VAL A 22 -22.91 11.27 23.55
C VAL A 22 -22.24 11.13 24.92
N VAL A 23 -22.83 10.35 25.81
CA VAL A 23 -22.28 10.04 27.13
C VAL A 23 -21.46 8.77 27.02
N HIS A 24 -20.24 8.79 27.58
CA HIS A 24 -19.34 7.65 27.49
C HIS A 24 -18.62 7.35 28.81
N GLU A 25 -18.27 6.09 28.99
CA GLU A 25 -17.53 5.57 30.15
C GLU A 25 -16.59 4.45 29.69
N ASN A 26 -15.34 4.47 30.15
CA ASN A 26 -14.32 3.47 29.79
C ASN A 26 -14.16 3.23 28.28
N GLY A 27 -14.33 4.29 27.47
CA GLY A 27 -14.22 4.24 26.02
C GLY A 27 -15.45 3.76 25.27
N LEU A 28 -16.52 3.38 25.96
CA LEU A 28 -17.79 2.94 25.39
C LEU A 28 -18.85 4.01 25.54
N ILE A 29 -19.70 4.16 24.53
CA ILE A 29 -20.91 4.98 24.60
C ILE A 29 -21.91 4.26 25.51
N THR A 30 -22.38 4.96 26.53
CA THR A 30 -23.40 4.43 27.47
C THR A 30 -24.78 4.99 27.17
N ARG A 31 -24.86 6.21 26.62
CA ARG A 31 -26.12 6.86 26.25
C ARG A 31 -25.90 7.84 25.10
N VAL A 32 -26.89 7.94 24.22
CA VAL A 32 -27.02 9.01 23.23
C VAL A 32 -28.39 9.63 23.43
N GLU A 33 -28.44 10.93 23.74
CA GLU A 33 -29.69 11.62 24.06
C GLU A 33 -29.85 12.90 23.24
N PRO A 34 -31.04 13.17 22.68
CA PRO A 34 -31.36 14.49 22.15
C PRO A 34 -31.28 15.55 23.24
N ILE A 35 -30.76 16.72 22.91
CA ILE A 35 -30.69 17.88 23.80
C ILE A 35 -31.17 19.14 23.08
N SER A 36 -31.54 20.17 23.84
CA SER A 36 -31.83 21.48 23.28
C SER A 36 -30.54 22.28 23.11
N GLY A 37 -30.34 22.89 21.95
CA GLY A 37 -29.19 23.74 21.67
C GLY A 37 -28.93 23.92 20.18
N THR A 38 -28.10 24.90 19.84
CA THR A 38 -27.60 25.11 18.49
C THR A 38 -26.11 24.81 18.48
N PHE A 39 -25.68 23.92 17.60
CA PHE A 39 -24.29 23.54 17.43
C PHE A 39 -23.84 23.85 16.01
N SER A 40 -22.58 24.23 15.84
CA SER A 40 -21.91 24.26 14.54
C SER A 40 -21.40 22.87 14.19
N GLY A 41 -21.30 22.58 12.89
CA GLY A 41 -20.76 21.32 12.41
C GLY A 41 -21.61 20.09 12.72
N PHE A 42 -21.02 18.93 12.55
CA PHE A 42 -21.67 17.62 12.66
C PHE A 42 -20.76 16.63 13.39
N SER A 43 -21.35 15.81 14.25
CA SER A 43 -20.67 14.71 14.94
C SER A 43 -20.98 13.40 14.22
N LEU A 44 -19.96 12.82 13.59
CA LEU A 44 -19.99 11.56 12.84
C LEU A 44 -19.33 10.43 13.66
N PRO A 45 -19.66 9.16 13.42
CA PRO A 45 -18.84 8.06 13.91
C PRO A 45 -17.39 8.19 13.39
N GLY A 46 -16.44 7.70 14.18
CA GLY A 46 -15.03 7.56 13.80
C GLY A 46 -14.84 6.92 12.42
N PHE A 47 -14.00 7.51 11.55
CA PHE A 47 -13.72 6.92 10.24
C PHE A 47 -12.84 5.67 10.38
N LEU A 48 -13.13 4.68 9.55
CA LEU A 48 -12.50 3.37 9.46
C LEU A 48 -12.05 3.15 8.01
N ASP A 49 -10.73 3.11 7.80
CA ASP A 49 -10.18 2.62 6.53
C ASP A 49 -10.17 1.10 6.55
N ALA A 50 -10.89 0.48 5.64
CA ALA A 50 -11.11 -0.96 5.66
C ALA A 50 -10.03 -1.77 4.94
N HIS A 51 -9.13 -1.10 4.21
CA HIS A 51 -8.06 -1.76 3.48
C HIS A 51 -6.94 -0.75 3.16
N ILE A 52 -5.79 -0.92 3.79
CA ILE A 52 -4.62 -0.05 3.64
C ILE A 52 -3.31 -0.80 3.90
N HIS A 53 -2.23 -0.37 3.27
CA HIS A 53 -0.87 -0.81 3.58
C HIS A 53 -0.12 0.32 4.28
N ILE A 54 0.07 0.22 5.60
CA ILE A 54 0.80 1.27 6.35
C ILE A 54 2.23 1.40 5.84
N ASP A 55 2.88 0.28 5.49
CA ASP A 55 4.22 0.23 4.95
C ASP A 55 4.39 1.12 3.69
N SER A 56 3.39 1.14 2.81
CA SER A 56 3.35 1.96 1.61
C SER A 56 3.45 3.45 1.92
N SER A 57 3.09 3.88 3.13
CA SER A 57 3.22 5.29 3.54
C SER A 57 4.62 5.74 3.86
N LEU A 58 5.59 4.83 3.89
CA LEU A 58 6.97 5.07 4.32
C LEU A 58 7.08 5.46 5.80
N LEU A 59 6.02 5.30 6.59
CA LEU A 59 5.94 5.67 8.01
C LEU A 59 5.64 4.43 8.84
N CYS A 60 6.25 4.31 10.01
CA CYS A 60 5.81 3.30 10.97
C CYS A 60 4.39 3.61 11.49
N PRO A 61 3.65 2.63 12.03
CA PRO A 61 2.26 2.81 12.47
C PRO A 61 2.00 4.01 13.38
N SER A 62 2.90 4.30 14.31
CA SER A 62 2.77 5.42 15.23
C SER A 62 2.89 6.77 14.53
N ARG A 63 3.77 6.88 13.52
CA ARG A 63 3.92 8.07 12.67
C ARG A 63 2.80 8.19 11.63
N PHE A 64 2.34 7.07 11.09
CA PHE A 64 1.15 7.00 10.27
C PHE A 64 -0.08 7.55 11.02
N ALA A 65 -0.24 7.18 12.30
CA ALA A 65 -1.31 7.71 13.14
C ALA A 65 -1.24 9.24 13.32
N GLU A 66 -0.04 9.81 13.46
CA GLU A 66 0.13 11.28 13.50
C GLU A 66 -0.36 11.97 12.22
N ALA A 67 -0.21 11.31 11.07
CA ALA A 67 -0.68 11.81 9.79
C ALA A 67 -2.21 11.71 9.69
N VAL A 68 -2.82 10.55 9.97
CA VAL A 68 -4.24 10.31 9.60
C VAL A 68 -5.27 10.66 10.68
N VAL A 69 -4.91 10.64 11.96
CA VAL A 69 -5.86 10.93 13.05
C VAL A 69 -6.39 12.37 12.97
N PRO A 70 -5.59 13.40 12.66
CA PRO A 70 -6.10 14.75 12.42
C PRO A 70 -7.17 14.86 11.33
N HIS A 71 -7.22 13.89 10.40
CA HIS A 71 -8.16 13.78 9.29
C HIS A 71 -9.37 12.89 9.61
N GLY A 72 -9.65 12.64 10.90
CA GLY A 72 -10.86 11.93 11.35
C GLY A 72 -10.74 10.40 11.33
N THR A 73 -9.60 9.87 10.89
CA THR A 73 -9.39 8.41 10.87
C THR A 73 -9.12 7.91 12.28
N THR A 74 -10.04 7.11 12.80
CA THR A 74 -9.97 6.54 14.16
C THR A 74 -9.54 5.09 14.18
N ALA A 75 -9.72 4.40 13.05
CA ALA A 75 -9.36 3.01 12.88
C ALA A 75 -8.91 2.71 11.45
N VAL A 76 -8.06 1.70 11.30
CA VAL A 76 -7.68 1.13 10.02
C VAL A 76 -7.64 -0.40 10.11
N ILE A 77 -7.86 -1.08 8.99
CA ILE A 77 -7.57 -2.50 8.79
C ILE A 77 -6.43 -2.57 7.80
N THR A 78 -5.26 -3.00 8.27
CA THR A 78 -4.06 -3.07 7.44
C THR A 78 -3.68 -4.50 7.09
N ASP A 79 -3.31 -4.74 5.84
CA ASP A 79 -2.65 -5.97 5.43
C ASP A 79 -1.13 -5.80 5.47
N PRO A 80 -0.43 -6.40 6.46
CA PRO A 80 1.00 -6.20 6.65
C PRO A 80 1.82 -7.12 5.72
N HIS A 81 1.36 -7.36 4.49
CA HIS A 81 2.00 -8.31 3.58
C HIS A 81 3.41 -7.85 3.17
N GLU A 82 3.66 -6.54 3.16
CA GLU A 82 4.95 -5.93 2.81
C GLU A 82 6.03 -6.33 3.83
N ILE A 83 5.87 -5.93 5.10
CA ILE A 83 6.82 -6.34 6.14
C ILE A 83 6.84 -7.86 6.35
N ALA A 84 5.74 -8.55 6.08
CA ALA A 84 5.70 -10.01 6.18
C ALA A 84 6.57 -10.66 5.10
N ASN A 85 6.66 -10.12 3.89
CA ASN A 85 7.64 -10.56 2.90
C ASN A 85 9.09 -10.35 3.39
N VAL A 86 9.36 -9.31 4.16
CA VAL A 86 10.71 -9.04 4.67
C VAL A 86 11.08 -9.91 5.87
N LEU A 87 10.23 -9.95 6.88
CA LEU A 87 10.53 -10.44 8.23
C LEU A 87 9.53 -11.50 8.73
N GLY A 88 8.53 -11.85 7.93
CA GLY A 88 7.48 -12.79 8.31
C GLY A 88 6.69 -12.34 9.54
N ILE A 89 6.39 -13.29 10.43
CA ILE A 89 5.65 -13.04 11.68
C ILE A 89 6.35 -12.01 12.56
N ALA A 90 7.69 -11.98 12.58
CA ALA A 90 8.42 -10.99 13.37
C ALA A 90 8.12 -9.56 12.87
N GLY A 91 8.02 -9.37 11.56
CA GLY A 91 7.59 -8.11 10.93
C GLY A 91 6.21 -7.67 11.43
N ILE A 92 5.23 -8.57 11.34
CA ILE A 92 3.86 -8.31 11.76
C ILE A 92 3.80 -7.92 13.25
N SER A 93 4.55 -8.61 14.10
CA SER A 93 4.63 -8.27 15.53
C SER A 93 5.16 -6.85 15.78
N LEU A 94 6.15 -6.39 15.03
CA LEU A 94 6.70 -5.04 15.17
C LEU A 94 5.68 -3.96 14.84
N LEU A 95 4.93 -4.15 13.75
CA LEU A 95 3.86 -3.21 13.40
C LEU A 95 2.80 -3.14 14.50
N ARG A 96 2.44 -4.30 15.06
CA ARG A 96 1.45 -4.39 16.16
C ARG A 96 1.94 -3.72 17.43
N GLU A 97 3.21 -3.92 17.78
CA GLU A 97 3.83 -3.30 18.95
C GLU A 97 3.89 -1.78 18.81
N ASP A 98 4.32 -1.24 17.67
CA ASP A 98 4.37 0.20 17.42
C ASP A 98 2.96 0.82 17.37
N ALA A 99 2.01 0.15 16.69
CA ALA A 99 0.61 0.58 16.62
C ALA A 99 -0.05 0.68 18.00
N ALA A 100 0.30 -0.21 18.94
CA ALA A 100 -0.24 -0.19 20.30
C ALA A 100 0.20 1.03 21.13
N THR A 101 1.18 1.80 20.67
CA THR A 101 1.70 2.98 21.39
C THR A 101 0.89 4.27 21.14
N VAL A 102 0.00 4.26 20.16
CA VAL A 102 -0.78 5.42 19.70
C VAL A 102 -2.29 5.17 19.83
N PRO A 103 -3.13 6.23 19.83
CA PRO A 103 -4.56 6.05 20.00
C PRO A 103 -5.29 5.47 18.77
N LEU A 104 -4.70 5.55 17.57
CA LEU A 104 -5.30 4.98 16.35
C LEU A 104 -5.54 3.48 16.56
N ARG A 105 -6.75 2.99 16.26
CA ARG A 105 -7.03 1.55 16.33
C ARG A 105 -6.56 0.87 15.05
N VAL A 106 -5.51 0.09 15.14
CA VAL A 106 -5.01 -0.70 14.02
C VAL A 106 -5.47 -2.14 14.17
N TYR A 107 -6.33 -2.57 13.25
CA TYR A 107 -6.68 -3.96 13.04
C TYR A 107 -5.82 -4.51 11.91
N PHE A 108 -5.56 -5.81 11.93
CA PHE A 108 -4.66 -6.47 11.01
C PHE A 108 -5.41 -7.54 10.23
N THR A 109 -4.96 -7.84 9.02
CA THR A 109 -5.29 -9.10 8.35
C THR A 109 -4.12 -10.07 8.45
N ALA A 110 -4.38 -11.37 8.29
CA ALA A 110 -3.31 -12.35 8.15
C ALA A 110 -2.85 -12.37 6.68
N PRO A 111 -1.59 -12.02 6.33
CA PRO A 111 -1.17 -11.97 4.93
C PRO A 111 -1.36 -13.31 4.22
N SER A 112 -2.00 -13.29 3.05
CA SER A 112 -2.38 -14.51 2.35
C SER A 112 -1.27 -15.02 1.42
N CYS A 113 -0.47 -14.12 0.84
CA CYS A 113 0.48 -14.39 -0.24
C CYS A 113 1.90 -13.92 0.11
N VAL A 114 2.51 -14.59 1.08
CA VAL A 114 3.92 -14.39 1.45
C VAL A 114 4.69 -15.69 1.19
N PRO A 115 5.54 -15.76 0.15
CA PRO A 115 5.71 -14.77 -0.92
C PRO A 115 4.53 -14.73 -1.90
N ALA A 116 4.44 -13.64 -2.67
CA ALA A 116 3.46 -13.52 -3.76
C ALA A 116 3.70 -14.51 -4.90
N THR A 117 4.97 -14.87 -5.13
CA THR A 117 5.39 -15.78 -6.20
C THR A 117 6.61 -16.62 -5.82
N SER A 118 6.75 -17.81 -6.39
CA SER A 118 7.93 -18.67 -6.23
C SER A 118 9.11 -18.25 -7.12
N PHE A 119 8.90 -17.31 -8.06
CA PHE A 119 9.92 -16.84 -8.99
C PHE A 119 10.88 -15.82 -8.36
N GLU A 120 10.61 -15.35 -7.15
CA GLU A 120 11.50 -14.43 -6.43
C GLU A 120 12.00 -15.02 -5.12
N THR A 121 13.02 -14.39 -4.56
CA THR A 121 13.47 -14.64 -3.19
C THR A 121 12.93 -13.57 -2.26
N SER A 122 12.04 -13.99 -1.36
CA SER A 122 11.50 -13.18 -0.26
C SER A 122 12.23 -13.51 1.05
N GLY A 123 12.14 -12.62 2.04
CA GLY A 123 12.77 -12.78 3.35
C GLY A 123 12.06 -13.78 4.25
N ALA A 124 10.78 -14.05 3.98
CA ALA A 124 9.99 -15.04 4.69
C ALA A 124 8.97 -15.75 3.80
N SER A 125 8.32 -16.75 4.38
CA SER A 125 7.18 -17.46 3.80
C SER A 125 6.18 -17.74 4.91
N LEU A 126 4.90 -17.49 4.66
CA LEU A 126 3.83 -17.81 5.61
C LEU A 126 3.02 -19.00 5.09
N GLY A 127 3.11 -20.11 5.82
CA GLY A 127 2.34 -21.32 5.54
C GLY A 127 0.95 -21.30 6.17
N PRO A 128 0.13 -22.33 5.93
CA PRO A 128 -1.21 -22.44 6.53
C PRO A 128 -1.20 -22.44 8.06
N ALA A 129 -0.15 -22.96 8.70
CA ALA A 129 -0.03 -22.97 10.16
C ALA A 129 0.19 -21.57 10.73
N ASP A 130 1.02 -20.75 10.07
CA ASP A 130 1.30 -19.37 10.45
C ASP A 130 0.04 -18.50 10.31
N VAL A 131 -0.66 -18.63 9.19
CA VAL A 131 -1.95 -17.95 8.94
C VAL A 131 -2.99 -18.35 9.99
N LEU A 132 -3.08 -19.63 10.35
CA LEU A 132 -3.99 -20.09 11.41
C LEU A 132 -3.62 -19.50 12.78
N ALA A 133 -2.32 -19.37 13.09
CA ALA A 133 -1.85 -18.74 14.31
C ALA A 133 -2.26 -17.26 14.36
N LEU A 134 -1.97 -16.49 13.31
CA LEU A 134 -2.37 -15.09 13.18
C LEU A 134 -3.89 -14.91 13.30
N LEU A 135 -4.67 -15.75 12.63
CA LEU A 135 -6.14 -15.70 12.70
C LEU A 135 -6.69 -16.01 14.10
N ARG A 136 -5.89 -16.48 15.07
CA ARG A 136 -6.33 -16.62 16.47
C ARG A 136 -6.01 -15.39 17.31
N GLU A 137 -5.18 -14.50 16.81
CA GLU A 137 -4.73 -13.34 17.57
C GLU A 137 -5.80 -12.26 17.64
N ARG A 138 -5.85 -11.58 18.78
CA ARG A 138 -6.69 -10.41 18.96
C ARG A 138 -6.20 -9.28 18.06
N GLY A 139 -7.13 -8.61 17.40
CA GLY A 139 -6.83 -7.52 16.47
C GLY A 139 -6.57 -7.98 15.04
N VAL A 140 -6.34 -9.28 14.79
CA VAL A 140 -6.39 -9.82 13.42
C VAL A 140 -7.86 -10.08 13.08
N VAL A 141 -8.40 -9.51 12.00
CA VAL A 141 -9.86 -9.51 11.74
C VAL A 141 -10.27 -10.31 10.52
N ALA A 142 -9.36 -10.51 9.57
CA ALA A 142 -9.61 -11.26 8.33
C ALA A 142 -8.36 -12.03 7.86
N LEU A 143 -8.55 -12.92 6.89
CA LEU A 143 -7.47 -13.31 5.98
C LEU A 143 -7.29 -12.16 4.99
N GLY A 144 -6.05 -11.69 4.81
CA GLY A 144 -5.71 -10.61 3.90
C GLY A 144 -5.95 -10.97 2.45
N GLU A 145 -5.75 -10.00 1.58
CA GLU A 145 -6.19 -10.07 0.20
C GLU A 145 -5.67 -11.32 -0.52
N VAL A 146 -6.56 -12.12 -1.11
CA VAL A 146 -6.17 -13.35 -1.82
C VAL A 146 -5.76 -13.01 -3.25
N MET A 147 -4.59 -12.37 -3.41
CA MET A 147 -4.01 -11.97 -4.70
C MET A 147 -3.63 -13.14 -5.60
N ASN A 148 -3.32 -14.31 -5.04
CA ASN A 148 -3.18 -15.55 -5.81
C ASN A 148 -4.55 -16.12 -6.20
N TYR A 149 -5.37 -15.32 -6.88
CA TYR A 149 -6.71 -15.70 -7.34
C TYR A 149 -6.66 -16.86 -8.33
N ARG A 150 -5.59 -16.95 -9.15
CA ARG A 150 -5.37 -18.09 -10.07
C ARG A 150 -5.21 -19.40 -9.30
N GLY A 151 -4.40 -19.40 -8.23
CA GLY A 151 -4.26 -20.54 -7.34
C GLY A 151 -5.55 -20.89 -6.62
N ALA A 152 -6.35 -19.89 -6.20
CA ALA A 152 -7.65 -20.12 -5.61
C ALA A 152 -8.64 -20.79 -6.58
N VAL A 153 -8.75 -20.28 -7.82
CA VAL A 153 -9.61 -20.85 -8.88
C VAL A 153 -9.15 -22.25 -9.28
N ALA A 154 -7.84 -22.48 -9.34
CA ALA A 154 -7.25 -23.79 -9.62
C ALA A 154 -7.24 -24.76 -8.41
N ALA A 155 -7.78 -24.33 -7.26
CA ALA A 155 -7.81 -25.09 -6.01
C ALA A 155 -6.42 -25.55 -5.52
N ASP A 156 -5.41 -24.68 -5.62
CA ASP A 156 -4.07 -24.93 -5.09
C ASP A 156 -4.13 -25.37 -3.61
N PRO A 157 -3.49 -26.49 -3.23
CA PRO A 157 -3.64 -27.04 -1.88
C PRO A 157 -3.23 -26.09 -0.75
N VAL A 158 -2.22 -25.23 -0.97
CA VAL A 158 -1.71 -24.29 0.03
C VAL A 158 -2.65 -23.10 0.16
N VAL A 159 -3.07 -22.50 -0.96
CA VAL A 159 -4.05 -21.40 -0.96
C VAL A 159 -5.35 -21.85 -0.31
N MET A 160 -5.85 -23.02 -0.70
CA MET A 160 -7.07 -23.60 -0.14
C MET A 160 -6.96 -23.92 1.35
N ALA A 161 -5.76 -24.28 1.85
CA ALA A 161 -5.55 -24.50 3.28
C ALA A 161 -5.65 -23.20 4.08
N LYS A 162 -5.12 -22.09 3.57
CA LYS A 162 -5.25 -20.75 4.18
C LYS A 162 -6.70 -20.28 4.21
N ILE A 163 -7.41 -20.39 3.07
CA ILE A 163 -8.85 -20.08 2.96
C ILE A 163 -9.68 -20.90 3.96
N ARG A 164 -9.44 -22.21 4.05
CA ARG A 164 -10.13 -23.08 5.03
C ARG A 164 -9.83 -22.67 6.48
N ALA A 165 -8.63 -22.18 6.78
CA ALA A 165 -8.27 -21.68 8.11
C ALA A 165 -9.14 -20.48 8.50
N ALA A 166 -9.31 -19.51 7.58
CA ALA A 166 -10.15 -18.33 7.79
C ALA A 166 -11.64 -18.70 7.95
N ASN A 167 -12.15 -19.56 7.07
CA ASN A 167 -13.51 -20.08 7.16
C ASN A 167 -13.78 -20.78 8.50
N ARG A 168 -12.84 -21.62 8.99
CA ARG A 168 -12.94 -22.27 10.31
C ARG A 168 -12.87 -21.28 11.47
N ALA A 169 -12.12 -20.19 11.33
CA ALA A 169 -12.07 -19.12 12.32
C ALA A 169 -13.32 -18.23 12.29
N GLY A 170 -14.21 -18.40 11.29
CA GLY A 170 -15.40 -17.59 11.10
C GLY A 170 -15.08 -16.12 10.78
N LYS A 171 -13.89 -15.85 10.23
CA LYS A 171 -13.41 -14.51 9.88
C LYS A 171 -13.62 -14.25 8.37
N PRO A 172 -13.89 -12.99 7.96
CA PRO A 172 -13.92 -12.62 6.55
C PRO A 172 -12.61 -12.97 5.82
N ILE A 173 -12.71 -13.06 4.50
CA ILE A 173 -11.57 -13.27 3.62
C ILE A 173 -11.57 -12.14 2.60
N ASP A 174 -10.50 -11.36 2.58
CA ASP A 174 -10.36 -10.27 1.64
C ASP A 174 -9.94 -10.77 0.26
N GLY A 175 -10.50 -10.15 -0.78
CA GLY A 175 -10.22 -10.52 -2.17
C GLY A 175 -9.36 -9.50 -2.90
N HIS A 176 -8.70 -10.00 -3.94
CA HIS A 176 -7.91 -9.26 -4.92
C HIS A 176 -7.98 -10.07 -6.23
N CYS A 177 -8.91 -9.74 -7.11
CA CYS A 177 -9.11 -10.49 -8.36
C CYS A 177 -9.39 -9.55 -9.56
N PRO A 178 -8.40 -8.72 -9.96
CA PRO A 178 -8.58 -7.75 -11.04
C PRO A 178 -9.07 -8.43 -12.32
N MET A 179 -10.14 -7.89 -12.93
CA MET A 179 -10.73 -8.36 -14.19
C MET A 179 -11.28 -9.80 -14.17
N LEU A 180 -11.32 -10.48 -13.03
CA LEU A 180 -11.89 -11.82 -12.93
C LEU A 180 -13.42 -11.75 -13.10
N THR A 181 -13.95 -12.53 -14.05
CA THR A 181 -15.37 -12.51 -14.46
C THR A 181 -15.91 -13.93 -14.66
N GLY A 182 -17.24 -14.07 -14.76
CA GLY A 182 -17.89 -15.30 -15.20
C GLY A 182 -17.72 -16.48 -14.24
N GLU A 183 -17.37 -17.64 -14.79
CA GLU A 183 -17.31 -18.88 -14.01
C GLU A 183 -16.14 -18.90 -13.00
N ASP A 184 -15.00 -18.32 -13.36
CA ASP A 184 -13.85 -18.28 -12.46
C ASP A 184 -14.10 -17.32 -11.29
N LEU A 185 -14.80 -16.21 -11.53
CA LEU A 185 -15.27 -15.33 -10.46
C LEU A 185 -16.26 -16.06 -9.53
N ARG A 186 -17.23 -16.80 -10.09
CA ARG A 186 -18.16 -17.60 -9.28
C ARG A 186 -17.43 -18.62 -8.41
N ARG A 187 -16.41 -19.28 -8.94
CA ARG A 187 -15.56 -20.21 -8.16
C ARG A 187 -14.86 -19.49 -7.02
N TYR A 188 -14.21 -18.36 -7.32
CA TYR A 188 -13.48 -17.56 -6.34
C TYR A 188 -14.38 -17.11 -5.18
N VAL A 189 -15.56 -16.56 -5.48
CA VAL A 189 -16.54 -16.12 -4.47
C VAL A 189 -17.10 -17.30 -3.68
N ALA A 190 -17.34 -18.45 -4.32
CA ALA A 190 -17.84 -19.66 -3.65
C ALA A 190 -16.87 -20.22 -2.58
N LEU A 191 -15.60 -19.78 -2.57
CA LEU A 191 -14.63 -20.13 -1.53
C LEU A 191 -14.82 -19.34 -0.22
N GLY A 192 -15.73 -18.35 -0.21
CA GLY A 192 -16.00 -17.47 0.93
C GLY A 192 -15.24 -16.14 0.88
N ILE A 193 -14.62 -15.81 -0.25
CA ILE A 193 -13.94 -14.53 -0.44
C ILE A 193 -14.98 -13.44 -0.62
N SER A 194 -14.93 -12.41 0.23
CA SER A 194 -16.09 -11.56 0.51
C SER A 194 -15.90 -10.09 0.19
N THR A 195 -14.69 -9.66 -0.19
CA THR A 195 -14.38 -8.27 -0.57
C THR A 195 -13.60 -8.21 -1.88
N GLU A 196 -13.63 -7.06 -2.56
CA GLU A 196 -12.78 -6.76 -3.72
C GLU A 196 -12.46 -5.27 -3.74
N HIS A 197 -11.19 -4.90 -3.96
CA HIS A 197 -10.74 -3.52 -4.14
C HIS A 197 -10.21 -3.20 -5.56
N GLU A 198 -9.97 -4.22 -6.38
CA GLU A 198 -9.35 -4.08 -7.72
C GLU A 198 -10.32 -3.71 -8.86
N CYS A 199 -11.56 -3.33 -8.53
CA CYS A 199 -12.51 -2.96 -9.58
C CYS A 199 -12.08 -1.68 -10.30
N THR A 200 -12.01 -1.72 -11.62
CA THR A 200 -11.64 -0.55 -12.46
C THR A 200 -12.84 0.06 -13.18
N SER A 201 -13.98 -0.63 -13.18
CA SER A 201 -15.21 -0.16 -13.82
C SER A 201 -16.47 -0.48 -13.00
N ALA A 202 -17.53 0.32 -13.20
CA ALA A 202 -18.82 0.06 -12.57
C ALA A 202 -19.43 -1.30 -13.00
N ALA A 203 -19.17 -1.76 -14.23
CA ALA A 203 -19.67 -3.05 -14.71
C ALA A 203 -19.04 -4.22 -13.95
N GLU A 204 -17.72 -4.18 -13.75
CA GLU A 204 -16.99 -5.17 -12.95
C GLU A 204 -17.48 -5.17 -11.49
N ALA A 205 -17.63 -3.99 -10.89
CA ALA A 205 -18.14 -3.86 -9.53
C ALA A 205 -19.56 -4.42 -9.39
N LEU A 206 -20.45 -4.18 -10.36
CA LEU A 206 -21.81 -4.72 -10.37
C LEU A 206 -21.82 -6.25 -10.44
N GLU A 207 -20.98 -6.87 -11.29
CA GLU A 207 -20.90 -8.33 -11.39
C GLU A 207 -20.44 -8.95 -10.06
N LYS A 208 -19.34 -8.42 -9.50
CA LYS A 208 -18.78 -8.91 -8.24
C LYS A 208 -19.75 -8.68 -7.06
N HIS A 209 -20.40 -7.52 -7.03
CA HIS A 209 -21.42 -7.20 -6.03
C HIS A 209 -22.64 -8.13 -6.12
N ALA A 210 -23.11 -8.44 -7.33
CA ALA A 210 -24.25 -9.34 -7.56
C ALA A 210 -23.99 -10.77 -7.05
N LEU A 211 -22.72 -11.18 -6.95
CA LEU A 211 -22.30 -12.45 -6.35
C LEU A 211 -22.11 -12.38 -4.83
N GLY A 212 -22.33 -11.23 -4.21
CA GLY A 212 -22.28 -11.03 -2.77
C GLY A 212 -20.97 -10.45 -2.24
N MET A 213 -20.04 -10.04 -3.11
CA MET A 213 -18.82 -9.36 -2.67
C MET A 213 -19.14 -7.92 -2.23
N ARG A 214 -18.48 -7.47 -1.17
CA ARG A 214 -18.43 -6.05 -0.81
C ARG A 214 -17.37 -5.38 -1.68
N ILE A 215 -17.73 -4.28 -2.34
CA ILE A 215 -16.79 -3.50 -3.14
C ILE A 215 -16.11 -2.46 -2.26
N LEU A 216 -14.79 -2.47 -2.27
CA LEU A 216 -13.88 -1.58 -1.57
C LEU A 216 -13.35 -0.59 -2.62
N VAL A 217 -13.95 0.59 -2.69
CA VAL A 217 -13.61 1.59 -3.68
C VAL A 217 -12.35 2.32 -3.23
N ARG A 218 -11.27 2.21 -4.02
CA ARG A 218 -9.99 2.85 -3.73
C ARG A 218 -9.97 4.32 -4.12
N GLU A 219 -9.44 5.15 -3.24
CA GLU A 219 -9.08 6.55 -3.51
C GLU A 219 -7.74 6.87 -2.82
N GLY A 220 -6.68 6.18 -3.25
CA GLY A 220 -5.34 6.23 -2.68
C GLY A 220 -4.34 7.07 -3.47
N SER A 221 -3.05 6.89 -3.14
CA SER A 221 -1.93 7.50 -3.86
C SER A 221 -1.65 6.79 -5.17
N VAL A 222 -1.67 5.45 -5.17
CA VAL A 222 -1.41 4.62 -6.36
C VAL A 222 -2.66 4.51 -7.24
N ALA A 223 -3.78 4.08 -6.67
CA ALA A 223 -5.00 3.79 -7.40
C ALA A 223 -6.15 4.72 -6.99
N LYS A 224 -6.82 5.32 -7.97
CA LYS A 224 -7.96 6.23 -7.79
C LYS A 224 -9.15 5.79 -8.63
N ASN A 225 -9.99 4.92 -8.07
CA ASN A 225 -11.08 4.28 -8.80
C ASN A 225 -12.45 4.90 -8.48
N LEU A 226 -12.56 5.78 -7.48
CA LEU A 226 -13.84 6.34 -7.04
C LEU A 226 -14.62 7.04 -8.16
N ALA A 227 -13.94 7.77 -9.05
CA ALA A 227 -14.59 8.42 -10.19
C ALA A 227 -15.22 7.41 -11.17
N ALA A 228 -14.48 6.34 -11.50
CA ALA A 228 -14.94 5.29 -12.41
C ALA A 228 -16.07 4.44 -11.79
N LEU A 229 -16.04 4.28 -10.47
CA LEU A 229 -17.00 3.49 -9.69
C LEU A 229 -18.18 4.33 -9.16
N ALA A 230 -18.18 5.65 -9.35
CA ALA A 230 -19.26 6.53 -8.88
C ALA A 230 -20.66 6.10 -9.36
N PRO A 231 -20.88 5.62 -10.61
CA PRO A 231 -22.19 5.11 -11.02
C PRO A 231 -22.68 3.93 -10.16
N PHE A 232 -21.77 3.05 -9.71
CA PHE A 232 -22.10 1.95 -8.80
C PHE A 232 -22.35 2.47 -7.38
N ALA A 233 -21.44 3.30 -6.85
CA ALA A 233 -21.47 3.83 -5.49
C ALA A 233 -22.68 4.75 -5.20
N LYS A 234 -23.33 5.27 -6.24
CA LYS A 234 -24.59 6.04 -6.14
C LYS A 234 -25.83 5.21 -5.88
N GLU A 235 -25.77 3.89 -6.09
CA GLU A 235 -26.95 3.02 -5.98
C GLU A 235 -26.73 1.89 -4.96
N HIS A 236 -25.48 1.53 -4.69
CA HIS A 236 -25.12 0.38 -3.87
C HIS A 236 -24.25 0.77 -2.65
N ASP A 237 -24.35 -0.02 -1.59
CA ASP A 237 -23.45 0.09 -0.44
C ASP A 237 -22.04 -0.38 -0.81
N PHE A 238 -21.03 0.38 -0.37
CA PHE A 238 -19.62 0.15 -0.66
C PHE A 238 -18.77 0.53 0.56
N CYS A 239 -17.52 0.08 0.59
CA CYS A 239 -16.51 0.63 1.50
C CYS A 239 -15.64 1.61 0.72
N LEU A 240 -15.26 2.73 1.32
CA LEU A 240 -14.27 3.64 0.73
C LEU A 240 -12.95 3.41 1.46
N VAL A 241 -11.89 3.09 0.71
CA VAL A 241 -10.61 2.65 1.24
C VAL A 241 -9.46 3.36 0.55
N SER A 242 -8.27 3.33 1.15
CA SER A 242 -7.11 4.01 0.58
C SER A 242 -6.16 3.08 -0.16
N ASP A 243 -6.08 1.80 0.22
CA ASP A 243 -5.10 0.85 -0.33
C ASP A 243 -3.65 1.38 -0.11
N ASP A 244 -2.90 1.70 -1.15
CA ASP A 244 -1.59 2.33 -1.03
C ASP A 244 -1.65 3.86 -0.94
N MET A 245 -1.14 4.41 0.16
CA MET A 245 -1.02 5.86 0.40
C MET A 245 0.40 6.26 0.77
N PHE A 246 0.91 7.36 0.22
CA PHE A 246 2.21 7.95 0.59
C PHE A 246 2.08 9.07 1.61
N ALA A 247 3.13 9.26 2.42
CA ALA A 247 3.20 10.35 3.40
C ALA A 247 2.80 11.74 2.84
N PRO A 248 3.24 12.19 1.65
CA PRO A 248 2.84 13.50 1.12
C PRO A 248 1.35 13.65 0.86
N ASP A 249 0.65 12.57 0.50
CA ASP A 249 -0.79 12.62 0.31
C ASP A 249 -1.52 12.56 1.66
N LEU A 250 -1.01 11.76 2.62
CA LEU A 250 -1.59 11.62 3.96
C LEU A 250 -1.53 12.89 4.82
N ILE A 251 -0.52 13.74 4.65
CA ILE A 251 -0.43 15.03 5.37
C ILE A 251 -1.45 16.05 4.86
N GLU A 252 -1.93 15.89 3.63
CA GLU A 252 -2.94 16.76 3.04
C GLU A 252 -4.35 16.28 3.38
N GLY A 253 -4.52 14.96 3.53
CA GLY A 253 -5.75 14.34 4.02
C GLY A 253 -5.77 12.83 3.87
N HIS A 254 -6.84 12.22 4.36
CA HIS A 254 -7.07 10.79 4.27
C HIS A 254 -8.53 10.54 3.85
N LEU A 255 -9.31 9.81 4.65
CA LEU A 255 -10.71 9.53 4.37
C LEU A 255 -11.61 10.79 4.34
N ASP A 256 -11.25 11.88 5.02
CA ASP A 256 -11.94 13.16 4.92
C ASP A 256 -11.96 13.70 3.48
N ARG A 257 -10.83 13.62 2.78
CA ARG A 257 -10.74 14.01 1.36
C ARG A 257 -11.46 13.02 0.46
N SER A 258 -11.36 11.73 0.73
CA SER A 258 -12.07 10.70 -0.04
C SER A 258 -13.60 10.87 0.09
N LEU A 259 -14.09 11.23 1.28
CA LEU A 259 -15.49 11.58 1.52
C LEU A 259 -15.91 12.84 0.74
N ALA A 260 -15.12 13.91 0.82
CA ALA A 260 -15.39 15.14 0.06
C ALA A 260 -15.41 14.87 -1.45
N ARG A 261 -14.50 14.01 -1.93
CA ARG A 261 -14.44 13.56 -3.32
C ARG A 261 -15.69 12.77 -3.69
N ALA A 262 -16.12 11.82 -2.86
CA ALA A 262 -17.33 11.03 -3.08
C ALA A 262 -18.56 11.92 -3.24
N VAL A 263 -18.75 12.90 -2.35
CA VAL A 263 -19.86 13.84 -2.42
C VAL A 263 -19.76 14.75 -3.65
N SER A 264 -18.55 15.21 -4.02
CA SER A 264 -18.34 16.00 -5.25
C SER A 264 -18.73 15.24 -6.53
N LEU A 265 -18.69 13.91 -6.50
CA LEU A 265 -19.09 13.05 -7.61
C LEU A 265 -20.60 12.75 -7.61
N GLY A 266 -21.34 13.28 -6.63
CA GLY A 266 -22.78 13.14 -6.48
C GLY A 266 -23.22 11.91 -5.70
N ILE A 267 -22.34 11.33 -4.87
CA ILE A 267 -22.74 10.29 -3.90
C ILE A 267 -23.41 10.99 -2.71
N ASP A 268 -24.52 10.43 -2.22
CA ASP A 268 -25.23 10.94 -1.04
C ASP A 268 -24.27 11.04 0.17
N PRO A 269 -24.22 12.18 0.89
CA PRO A 269 -23.30 12.36 2.01
C PRO A 269 -23.45 11.32 3.13
N ILE A 270 -24.66 10.87 3.44
CA ILE A 270 -24.87 9.86 4.49
C ILE A 270 -24.38 8.50 4.02
N ARG A 271 -24.62 8.13 2.75
CA ARG A 271 -24.02 6.93 2.16
C ARG A 271 -22.50 6.99 2.15
N ALA A 272 -21.91 8.12 1.78
CA ALA A 272 -20.45 8.30 1.80
C ALA A 272 -19.89 8.09 3.22
N VAL A 273 -20.51 8.70 4.24
CA VAL A 273 -20.12 8.49 5.65
C VAL A 273 -20.28 7.03 6.06
N ARG A 274 -21.38 6.36 5.68
CA ARG A 274 -21.56 4.92 5.94
C ARG A 274 -20.44 4.09 5.34
N ALA A 275 -19.90 4.46 4.17
CA ALA A 275 -18.84 3.73 3.48
C ALA A 275 -17.50 3.73 4.24
N VAL A 276 -17.28 4.67 5.16
CA VAL A 276 -16.09 4.72 6.03
C VAL A 276 -16.43 4.52 7.51
N THR A 277 -17.65 4.11 7.86
CA THR A 277 -18.08 3.94 9.26
C THR A 277 -18.79 2.60 9.44
N MET A 278 -20.11 2.58 9.30
CA MET A 278 -20.98 1.44 9.55
C MET A 278 -20.68 0.26 8.62
N THR A 279 -20.54 0.52 7.32
CA THR A 279 -20.41 -0.51 6.27
C THR A 279 -19.18 -1.39 6.48
N PRO A 280 -17.96 -0.85 6.69
CA PRO A 280 -16.81 -1.68 7.03
C PRO A 280 -16.88 -2.26 8.45
N ALA A 281 -17.39 -1.52 9.44
CA ALA A 281 -17.49 -2.02 10.81
C ALA A 281 -18.39 -3.28 10.90
N GLU A 282 -19.49 -3.32 10.16
CA GLU A 282 -20.36 -4.49 10.07
C GLU A 282 -19.68 -5.68 9.39
N HIS A 283 -18.98 -5.44 8.27
CA HIS A 283 -18.31 -6.49 7.52
C HIS A 283 -17.26 -7.22 8.38
N TYR A 284 -16.42 -6.47 9.08
CA TYR A 284 -15.36 -7.01 9.95
C TYR A 284 -15.80 -7.22 11.41
N ARG A 285 -17.10 -7.04 11.72
CA ARG A 285 -17.71 -7.25 13.05
C ARG A 285 -17.03 -6.45 14.16
N LEU A 286 -16.73 -5.19 13.88
CA LEU A 286 -16.05 -4.27 14.80
C LEU A 286 -17.06 -3.51 15.67
N PRO A 287 -16.69 -3.13 16.92
CA PRO A 287 -17.54 -2.36 17.82
C PRO A 287 -17.56 -0.86 17.47
N LEU A 288 -17.36 -0.51 16.20
CA LEU A 288 -17.22 0.85 15.65
C LEU A 288 -18.38 1.19 14.71
N GLY A 289 -18.30 2.34 14.04
CA GLY A 289 -19.11 2.65 12.85
C GLY A 289 -20.45 3.32 13.09
N VAL A 290 -20.92 3.41 14.34
CA VAL A 290 -22.18 4.07 14.72
C VAL A 290 -22.05 4.75 16.09
N ILE A 291 -22.79 5.85 16.31
CA ILE A 291 -22.88 6.55 17.61
C ILE A 291 -24.10 6.01 18.37
N GLU A 292 -23.91 4.90 19.07
CA GLU A 292 -24.99 4.19 19.79
C GLU A 292 -24.47 3.56 21.10
N PRO A 293 -25.33 3.35 22.11
CA PRO A 293 -24.97 2.63 23.33
C PRO A 293 -24.33 1.26 23.06
N GLY A 294 -23.24 0.94 23.77
CA GLY A 294 -22.49 -0.31 23.62
C GLY A 294 -21.39 -0.28 22.55
N ARG A 295 -21.29 0.80 21.76
CA ARG A 295 -20.24 1.00 20.75
C ARG A 295 -19.09 1.82 21.30
N MET A 296 -17.94 1.82 20.62
CA MET A 296 -16.82 2.67 21.01
C MET A 296 -17.18 4.15 20.84
N ALA A 297 -16.74 4.98 21.79
CA ALA A 297 -16.91 6.43 21.75
C ALA A 297 -15.89 7.09 20.80
N ASP A 298 -15.84 6.61 19.55
CA ASP A 298 -15.00 7.15 18.49
C ASP A 298 -15.87 8.10 17.66
N VAL A 299 -15.57 9.40 17.71
CA VAL A 299 -16.40 10.47 17.14
C VAL A 299 -15.52 11.49 16.42
N VAL A 300 -15.93 11.88 15.21
CA VAL A 300 -15.30 12.94 14.41
C VAL A 300 -16.25 14.12 14.34
N LYS A 301 -15.78 15.31 14.69
CA LYS A 301 -16.52 16.55 14.41
C LYS A 301 -16.02 17.17 13.12
N VAL A 302 -16.94 17.42 12.20
CA VAL A 302 -16.66 18.06 10.90
C VAL A 302 -17.48 19.33 10.75
N ARG A 303 -16.95 20.30 10.00
CA ARG A 303 -17.64 21.57 9.74
C ARG A 303 -18.92 21.40 8.92
N ASP A 304 -18.90 20.52 7.94
CA ASP A 304 -19.99 20.27 7.01
C ASP A 304 -19.87 18.87 6.36
N LEU A 305 -20.96 18.41 5.74
CA LEU A 305 -21.05 17.09 5.08
C LEU A 305 -20.70 17.12 3.58
N SER A 306 -20.06 18.19 3.10
CA SER A 306 -19.64 18.33 1.71
C SER A 306 -18.12 18.30 1.54
N GLY A 307 -17.40 19.03 2.39
CA GLY A 307 -15.94 19.11 2.43
C GLY A 307 -15.31 18.36 3.59
N PHE A 308 -16.10 17.90 4.57
CA PHE A 308 -15.64 17.08 5.71
C PHE A 308 -14.42 17.62 6.46
N SER A 309 -14.26 18.95 6.50
CA SER A 309 -13.14 19.58 7.22
C SER A 309 -13.23 19.22 8.72
N VAL A 310 -12.26 18.44 9.19
CA VAL A 310 -12.23 17.90 10.55
C VAL A 310 -11.81 18.97 11.55
N GLU A 311 -12.58 19.08 12.64
CA GLU A 311 -12.37 20.05 13.72
C GLU A 311 -11.84 19.38 14.99
N GLU A 312 -12.43 18.25 15.39
CA GLU A 312 -12.04 17.47 16.56
C GLU A 312 -12.18 15.97 16.28
N VAL A 313 -11.28 15.17 16.85
CA VAL A 313 -11.35 13.71 16.77
C VAL A 313 -11.26 13.12 18.17
N TYR A 314 -12.18 12.21 18.46
CA TYR A 314 -12.26 11.48 19.72
C TYR A 314 -12.06 9.99 19.45
N ILE A 315 -11.20 9.33 20.23
CA ILE A 315 -11.07 7.87 20.26
C ILE A 315 -11.25 7.41 21.70
N GLY A 316 -12.21 6.51 21.93
CA GLY A 316 -12.62 6.09 23.26
C GLY A 316 -13.08 7.27 24.14
N GLY A 317 -13.68 8.30 23.53
CA GLY A 317 -14.16 9.50 24.19
C GLY A 317 -13.05 10.44 24.70
N ARG A 318 -11.78 10.17 24.36
CA ARG A 318 -10.67 11.09 24.59
C ARG A 318 -10.43 11.87 23.31
N ARG A 319 -10.37 13.20 23.39
CA ARG A 319 -9.95 14.03 22.26
C ARG A 319 -8.48 13.74 21.94
N VAL A 320 -8.21 13.32 20.70
CA VAL A 320 -6.90 12.89 20.21
C VAL A 320 -6.42 13.72 19.01
N ALA A 321 -7.26 14.59 18.46
CA ALA A 321 -6.84 15.65 17.55
C ALA A 321 -7.79 16.85 17.64
N GLU A 322 -7.26 18.03 17.35
CA GLU A 322 -7.98 19.31 17.35
C GLU A 322 -7.30 20.27 16.35
N GLY A 323 -8.09 20.93 15.50
CA GLY A 323 -7.58 21.95 14.57
C GLY A 323 -6.51 21.44 13.60
N GLY A 324 -6.69 20.21 13.07
CA GLY A 324 -5.76 19.59 12.13
C GLY A 324 -4.43 19.15 12.75
N ARG A 325 -4.34 19.04 14.09
CA ARG A 325 -3.13 18.58 14.79
C ARG A 325 -3.42 17.42 15.74
N PRO A 326 -2.49 16.44 15.86
CA PRO A 326 -2.63 15.39 16.85
C PRO A 326 -2.49 15.96 18.27
N ALA A 327 -3.32 15.48 19.19
CA ALA A 327 -3.28 15.74 20.64
C ALA A 327 -2.62 14.57 21.41
N PHE A 328 -1.72 13.86 20.74
CA PHE A 328 -0.85 12.82 21.26
C PHE A 328 0.54 12.97 20.60
N SER A 329 1.50 12.14 20.99
CA SER A 329 2.83 12.14 20.36
C SER A 329 3.25 10.71 20.10
N ALA A 330 3.72 10.43 18.88
CA ALA A 330 4.36 9.17 18.55
C ALA A 330 5.80 9.16 19.09
N ARG A 331 6.20 8.00 19.61
CA ARG A 331 7.57 7.72 20.05
C ARG A 331 7.97 6.36 19.51
N PRO A 332 8.16 6.24 18.19
CA PRO A 332 8.54 4.98 17.59
C PRO A 332 9.84 4.47 18.22
N ALA A 333 9.87 3.17 18.49
CA ALA A 333 11.08 2.54 19.00
C ALA A 333 12.17 2.62 17.91
N PRO A 334 13.42 2.98 18.26
CA PRO A 334 14.52 2.85 17.32
C PRO A 334 14.75 1.36 17.06
N GLY A 335 14.49 0.92 15.84
CA GLY A 335 14.74 -0.46 15.40
C GLY A 335 15.29 -0.43 13.98
N GLY A 336 16.47 -1.03 13.80
CA GLY A 336 17.07 -1.24 12.47
C GLY A 336 17.08 -2.73 12.15
N TYR A 337 16.63 -3.08 10.95
CA TYR A 337 16.75 -4.43 10.41
C TYR A 337 17.83 -4.41 9.33
N PRO A 338 19.09 -4.73 9.68
CA PRO A 338 20.20 -4.51 8.79
C PRO A 338 20.10 -5.37 7.53
N ILE A 339 20.42 -4.77 6.40
CA ILE A 339 20.67 -5.49 5.16
C ILE A 339 22.12 -5.95 5.20
N THR A 340 22.35 -7.26 5.26
CA THR A 340 23.67 -7.84 5.58
C THR A 340 24.40 -8.44 4.38
N VAL A 341 24.05 -8.05 3.16
CA VAL A 341 24.69 -8.54 1.93
C VAL A 341 25.98 -7.79 1.59
N THR A 342 26.84 -8.42 0.79
CA THR A 342 28.14 -7.85 0.38
C THR A 342 27.94 -6.57 -0.43
N PRO A 343 28.71 -5.48 -0.17
CA PRO A 343 28.70 -4.29 -0.99
C PRO A 343 28.99 -4.58 -2.47
N ARG A 344 28.30 -3.88 -3.36
CA ARG A 344 28.41 -4.06 -4.81
C ARG A 344 29.44 -3.13 -5.43
N VAL A 345 30.03 -3.58 -6.53
CA VAL A 345 30.94 -2.79 -7.36
C VAL A 345 30.31 -2.53 -8.72
N SER A 346 30.79 -1.52 -9.45
CA SER A 346 30.23 -1.14 -10.76
C SER A 346 30.20 -2.28 -11.78
N GLY A 347 31.15 -3.23 -11.67
CA GLY A 347 31.19 -4.44 -12.50
C GLY A 347 30.00 -5.38 -12.33
N ASP A 348 29.33 -5.37 -11.17
CA ASP A 348 28.19 -6.26 -10.88
C ASP A 348 26.96 -5.91 -11.72
N PHE A 349 26.85 -4.66 -12.18
CA PHE A 349 25.72 -4.13 -12.96
C PHE A 349 25.91 -4.29 -14.48
N ALA A 350 26.96 -4.97 -14.92
CA ALA A 350 27.26 -5.15 -16.34
C ALA A 350 26.44 -6.30 -16.95
N VAL A 351 25.87 -6.08 -18.14
CA VAL A 351 25.31 -7.15 -18.97
C VAL A 351 26.39 -7.62 -19.95
N PRO A 352 26.91 -8.86 -19.84
CA PRO A 352 27.97 -9.36 -20.72
C PRO A 352 27.45 -9.58 -22.14
N ALA A 353 28.22 -9.18 -23.14
CA ALA A 353 27.87 -9.41 -24.55
C ALA A 353 29.10 -9.41 -25.46
N GLN A 354 28.99 -10.09 -26.60
CA GLN A 354 30.04 -10.15 -27.62
C GLN A 354 29.61 -9.48 -28.94
N GLY A 355 30.59 -8.91 -29.64
CA GLY A 355 30.40 -8.20 -30.92
C GLY A 355 30.43 -6.69 -30.79
N ARG A 356 29.96 -5.98 -31.83
CA ARG A 356 29.88 -4.51 -31.87
C ARG A 356 28.56 -3.98 -31.29
N SER A 357 27.51 -4.78 -31.39
CA SER A 357 26.15 -4.48 -30.94
C SER A 357 25.37 -5.77 -30.71
N VAL A 358 24.37 -5.72 -29.86
CA VAL A 358 23.41 -6.80 -29.61
C VAL A 358 21.99 -6.24 -29.53
N THR A 359 21.00 -7.09 -29.80
CA THR A 359 19.61 -6.76 -29.53
C THR A 359 19.28 -7.19 -28.10
N VAL A 360 18.68 -6.31 -27.32
CA VAL A 360 18.27 -6.56 -25.94
C VAL A 360 16.76 -6.45 -25.80
N ARG A 361 16.23 -7.10 -24.76
CA ARG A 361 14.87 -6.88 -24.25
C ARG A 361 14.86 -5.64 -23.36
N VAL A 362 13.82 -4.83 -23.51
CA VAL A 362 13.63 -3.60 -22.76
C VAL A 362 12.25 -3.63 -22.12
N ILE A 363 12.22 -3.43 -20.80
CA ILE A 363 10.98 -3.15 -20.09
C ILE A 363 10.55 -1.73 -20.50
N ASP A 364 9.37 -1.60 -21.11
CA ASP A 364 8.87 -0.30 -21.56
C ASP A 364 7.86 0.23 -20.54
N LEU A 365 8.15 1.38 -19.94
CA LEU A 365 7.23 2.00 -18.99
C LEU A 365 6.05 2.63 -19.73
N ILE A 366 4.85 2.28 -19.29
CA ILE A 366 3.63 2.99 -19.68
C ILE A 366 3.40 4.05 -18.60
N ARG A 367 3.29 5.32 -19.02
CA ARG A 367 3.13 6.44 -18.09
C ARG A 367 1.84 6.27 -17.27
N ASP A 368 1.98 6.44 -15.96
CA ASP A 368 0.90 6.37 -14.97
C ASP A 368 0.21 5.00 -14.81
N GLU A 369 0.84 3.92 -15.31
CA GLU A 369 0.33 2.55 -15.24
C GLU A 369 1.31 1.62 -14.50
N ILE A 370 0.78 0.62 -13.79
CA ILE A 370 1.58 -0.44 -13.13
C ILE A 370 2.02 -1.51 -14.15
N VAL A 371 1.23 -1.68 -15.21
CA VAL A 371 1.52 -2.59 -16.32
C VAL A 371 2.69 -2.05 -17.14
N THR A 372 3.58 -2.95 -17.57
CA THR A 372 4.74 -2.62 -18.42
C THR A 372 4.62 -3.23 -19.80
N GLY A 373 5.15 -2.55 -20.81
CA GLY A 373 5.37 -3.10 -22.14
C GLY A 373 6.63 -3.97 -22.24
N SER A 374 6.79 -4.64 -23.37
CA SER A 374 7.95 -5.46 -23.71
C SER A 374 8.44 -5.07 -25.10
N GLU A 375 9.61 -4.44 -25.15
CA GLU A 375 10.23 -3.98 -26.38
C GLU A 375 11.60 -4.62 -26.64
N THR A 376 12.15 -4.37 -27.83
CA THR A 376 13.54 -4.71 -28.15
C THR A 376 14.30 -3.51 -28.66
N ALA A 377 15.60 -3.46 -28.38
CA ALA A 377 16.47 -2.40 -28.88
C ALA A 377 17.86 -2.94 -29.22
N THR A 378 18.47 -2.41 -30.28
CA THR A 378 19.88 -2.68 -30.59
C THR A 378 20.77 -1.70 -29.83
N LEU A 379 21.63 -2.23 -28.96
CA LEU A 379 22.58 -1.47 -28.14
C LEU A 379 24.03 -1.81 -28.51
N LYS A 380 24.93 -0.85 -28.27
CA LYS A 380 26.36 -1.02 -28.54
C LYS A 380 26.99 -1.94 -27.50
N VAL A 381 28.04 -2.65 -27.90
CA VAL A 381 28.88 -3.45 -27.00
C VAL A 381 30.28 -2.86 -27.01
N MET A 382 30.82 -2.56 -25.82
CA MET A 382 32.18 -2.07 -25.64
C MET A 382 32.83 -2.74 -24.44
N GLY A 383 34.05 -3.28 -24.62
CA GLY A 383 34.75 -3.97 -23.53
C GLY A 383 34.03 -5.21 -23.01
N GLY A 384 33.31 -5.93 -23.88
CA GLY A 384 32.58 -7.16 -23.52
C GLY A 384 31.25 -6.95 -22.77
N ARG A 385 30.76 -5.71 -22.70
CA ARG A 385 29.51 -5.35 -22.00
C ARG A 385 28.62 -4.49 -22.87
N VAL A 386 27.30 -4.63 -22.68
CA VAL A 386 26.29 -3.79 -23.32
C VAL A 386 26.33 -2.38 -22.72
N ILE A 387 26.28 -1.37 -23.57
CA ILE A 387 26.33 0.04 -23.15
C ILE A 387 24.92 0.63 -23.25
N PRO A 388 24.40 1.27 -22.18
CA PRO A 388 23.10 1.92 -22.21
C PRO A 388 23.06 3.07 -23.22
N ASP A 389 21.85 3.38 -23.69
CA ASP A 389 21.60 4.46 -24.64
C ASP A 389 20.77 5.55 -23.97
N ARG A 390 21.46 6.51 -23.35
CA ARG A 390 20.84 7.61 -22.60
C ARG A 390 20.02 8.54 -23.49
N GLU A 391 20.33 8.63 -24.79
CA GLU A 391 19.58 9.48 -25.73
C GLU A 391 18.22 8.87 -26.06
N ARG A 392 18.17 7.54 -26.24
CA ARG A 392 16.92 6.78 -26.40
C ARG A 392 16.27 6.36 -25.08
N ASP A 393 16.80 6.85 -23.96
CA ASP A 393 16.35 6.52 -22.60
C ASP A 393 16.30 5.02 -22.32
N ILE A 394 17.34 4.29 -22.72
CA ILE A 394 17.47 2.86 -22.41
C ILE A 394 18.54 2.70 -21.35
N LEU A 395 18.10 2.52 -20.11
CA LEU A 395 18.95 2.49 -18.91
C LEU A 395 19.01 1.07 -18.34
N PRO A 396 20.13 0.66 -17.71
CA PRO A 396 20.14 -0.54 -16.91
C PRO A 396 19.17 -0.41 -15.73
N VAL A 397 18.44 -1.49 -15.48
CA VAL A 397 17.72 -1.74 -14.23
C VAL A 397 18.28 -3.00 -13.62
N SER A 398 18.58 -2.97 -12.32
CA SER A 398 19.15 -4.12 -11.63
C SER A 398 18.45 -4.41 -10.33
N VAL A 399 18.33 -5.70 -10.02
CA VAL A 399 17.81 -6.20 -8.74
C VAL A 399 18.93 -6.92 -8.00
N VAL A 400 19.16 -6.54 -6.75
CA VAL A 400 20.14 -7.13 -5.85
C VAL A 400 19.40 -7.85 -4.74
N ASN A 401 19.63 -9.16 -4.63
CA ASN A 401 19.09 -9.93 -3.53
C ASN A 401 19.61 -9.36 -2.20
N ARG A 402 18.68 -8.97 -1.30
CA ARG A 402 19.04 -8.37 0.00
C ARG A 402 19.05 -9.36 1.16
N TYR A 403 18.57 -10.58 0.92
CA TYR A 403 18.40 -11.62 1.93
C TYR A 403 19.59 -12.59 1.99
N ARG A 404 20.33 -12.69 0.90
CA ARG A 404 21.57 -13.46 0.79
C ARG A 404 22.42 -12.94 -0.36
N ASP A 405 23.72 -13.20 -0.30
CA ASP A 405 24.58 -12.94 -1.45
C ASP A 405 24.20 -13.82 -2.64
N ALA A 406 23.91 -13.14 -3.76
CA ALA A 406 23.58 -13.73 -5.06
C ALA A 406 24.08 -12.78 -6.16
N PRO A 407 24.27 -13.27 -7.41
CA PRO A 407 24.60 -12.42 -8.53
C PRO A 407 23.55 -11.32 -8.74
N VAL A 408 24.00 -10.12 -9.12
CA VAL A 408 23.10 -9.01 -9.48
C VAL A 408 22.44 -9.32 -10.82
N MET A 409 21.12 -9.20 -10.89
CA MET A 409 20.36 -9.39 -12.11
C MET A 409 20.15 -8.05 -12.79
N THR A 410 20.59 -7.91 -14.03
CA THR A 410 20.49 -6.65 -14.78
C THR A 410 19.77 -6.84 -16.10
N GLY A 411 18.78 -5.98 -16.36
CA GLY A 411 18.08 -5.82 -17.63
C GLY A 411 18.10 -4.37 -18.09
N PHE A 412 17.22 -4.02 -19.02
CA PHE A 412 17.09 -2.65 -19.53
C PHE A 412 15.66 -2.16 -19.39
N VAL A 413 15.50 -0.87 -19.07
CA VAL A 413 14.23 -0.18 -18.95
C VAL A 413 14.22 1.09 -19.79
N ARG A 414 13.06 1.46 -20.34
CA ARG A 414 12.81 2.74 -20.98
C ARG A 414 11.70 3.51 -20.27
N GLY A 415 11.88 4.82 -20.11
CA GLY A 415 10.86 5.76 -19.61
C GLY A 415 11.31 6.57 -18.39
N PHE A 416 12.47 6.29 -17.81
CA PHE A 416 12.96 7.03 -16.63
C PHE A 416 13.55 8.39 -16.98
N GLY A 417 14.23 8.54 -18.12
CA GLY A 417 14.81 9.81 -18.59
C GLY A 417 16.13 10.22 -17.95
N LEU A 418 16.69 9.45 -17.01
CA LEU A 418 17.92 9.83 -16.30
C LEU A 418 19.11 9.97 -17.25
N LYS A 419 19.70 11.16 -17.30
CA LYS A 419 20.90 11.47 -18.10
C LYS A 419 22.20 11.25 -17.33
N LYS A 420 22.14 11.25 -16.00
CA LYS A 420 23.24 11.04 -15.06
C LYS A 420 22.70 10.46 -13.75
N GLY A 421 23.59 9.87 -12.94
CA GLY A 421 23.22 9.35 -11.64
C GLY A 421 22.44 8.04 -11.68
N ALA A 422 22.05 7.58 -10.50
CA ALA A 422 21.19 6.44 -10.28
C ALA A 422 20.18 6.72 -9.18
N ILE A 423 19.02 6.09 -9.28
CA ILE A 423 18.06 5.96 -8.18
C ILE A 423 18.03 4.51 -7.70
N ALA A 424 17.91 4.32 -6.39
CA ALA A 424 17.74 3.00 -5.80
C ALA A 424 16.64 3.02 -4.72
N SER A 425 16.00 1.86 -4.53
CA SER A 425 14.96 1.64 -3.53
C SER A 425 15.15 0.28 -2.87
N SER A 426 14.87 0.19 -1.57
CA SER A 426 14.63 -1.09 -0.89
C SER A 426 13.16 -1.53 -0.88
N ILE A 427 12.29 -0.74 -1.48
CA ILE A 427 10.89 -1.07 -1.77
C ILE A 427 10.81 -1.50 -3.23
N ALA A 428 10.59 -2.79 -3.44
CA ALA A 428 10.46 -3.44 -4.74
C ALA A 428 9.39 -4.54 -4.60
N HIS A 429 8.13 -4.23 -4.91
CA HIS A 429 6.98 -5.09 -4.61
C HIS A 429 7.15 -6.48 -5.24
N ASP A 430 6.84 -7.59 -4.56
CA ASP A 430 6.51 -7.72 -3.11
C ASP A 430 7.67 -8.32 -2.31
N SER A 431 8.69 -8.86 -2.99
CA SER A 431 9.81 -9.49 -2.33
C SER A 431 10.77 -8.47 -1.70
N HIS A 432 10.67 -7.19 -2.07
CA HIS A 432 11.42 -6.05 -1.55
C HIS A 432 12.94 -6.25 -1.57
N ASN A 433 13.46 -6.83 -2.64
CA ASN A 433 14.90 -6.79 -2.92
C ASN A 433 15.34 -5.35 -3.23
N LEU A 434 16.65 -5.08 -3.25
CA LEU A 434 17.11 -3.75 -3.67
C LEU A 434 16.97 -3.62 -5.18
N ILE A 435 16.36 -2.54 -5.65
CA ILE A 435 16.25 -2.23 -7.07
C ILE A 435 16.94 -0.90 -7.37
N VAL A 436 17.61 -0.82 -8.52
CA VAL A 436 18.34 0.37 -8.95
C VAL A 436 18.18 0.59 -10.45
N VAL A 437 17.93 1.84 -10.85
CA VAL A 437 17.95 2.30 -12.25
C VAL A 437 18.97 3.43 -12.35
N GLY A 438 19.89 3.36 -13.31
CA GLY A 438 20.92 4.38 -13.40
C GLY A 438 21.52 4.56 -14.79
N ALA A 439 22.06 5.75 -15.01
CA ALA A 439 22.78 6.08 -16.24
C ALA A 439 24.25 5.60 -16.19
N ASP A 440 24.80 5.40 -14.99
CA ASP A 440 26.20 5.07 -14.74
C ASP A 440 26.35 3.93 -13.72
N PRO A 441 27.12 2.87 -14.01
CA PRO A 441 27.32 1.74 -13.09
C PRO A 441 28.00 2.09 -11.75
N GLU A 442 28.87 3.12 -11.70
CA GLU A 442 29.48 3.56 -10.43
C GLU A 442 28.42 4.21 -9.52
N ASP A 443 27.56 5.04 -10.09
CA ASP A 443 26.45 5.65 -9.36
C ASP A 443 25.46 4.57 -8.86
N MET A 444 25.18 3.56 -9.68
CA MET A 444 24.33 2.43 -9.28
C MET A 444 24.92 1.66 -8.08
N ALA A 445 26.22 1.38 -8.11
CA ALA A 445 26.92 0.75 -6.99
C ALA A 445 26.85 1.63 -5.74
N GLY A 446 27.11 2.93 -5.88
CA GLY A 446 27.02 3.90 -4.77
C GLY A 446 25.62 3.98 -4.15
N ALA A 447 24.57 3.94 -4.97
CA ALA A 447 23.18 3.98 -4.51
C ALA A 447 22.83 2.71 -3.72
N VAL A 448 23.09 1.54 -4.30
CA VAL A 448 22.85 0.25 -3.65
C VAL A 448 23.63 0.13 -2.34
N ASN A 449 24.91 0.51 -2.33
CA ASN A 449 25.75 0.45 -1.13
C ASN A 449 25.30 1.42 -0.04
N THR A 450 24.72 2.55 -0.43
CA THR A 450 24.06 3.46 0.52
C THR A 450 22.85 2.79 1.15
N LEU A 451 22.00 2.10 0.38
CA LEU A 451 20.87 1.36 0.94
C LEU A 451 21.31 0.21 1.86
N ILE A 452 22.36 -0.52 1.49
CA ILE A 452 22.92 -1.59 2.35
C ILE A 452 23.38 -1.00 3.69
N ARG A 453 24.20 0.06 3.66
CA ARG A 453 24.77 0.70 4.86
C ARG A 453 23.69 1.26 5.78
N GLU A 454 22.65 1.85 5.21
CA GLU A 454 21.61 2.57 5.94
C GLU A 454 20.40 1.67 6.27
N SER A 455 20.52 0.36 6.00
CA SER A 455 19.48 -0.65 6.25
C SER A 455 18.17 -0.37 5.50
N GLY A 456 18.29 0.21 4.31
CA GLY A 456 17.20 0.49 3.38
C GLY A 456 16.81 1.96 3.31
N GLY A 457 16.03 2.29 2.29
CA GLY A 457 15.68 3.65 1.96
C GLY A 457 15.37 3.86 0.49
N LEU A 458 15.16 5.13 0.16
CA LEU A 458 15.15 5.64 -1.21
C LEU A 458 16.39 6.52 -1.39
N CYS A 459 17.15 6.27 -2.45
CA CYS A 459 18.43 6.92 -2.66
C CYS A 459 18.55 7.47 -4.08
N TYR A 460 19.20 8.62 -4.21
CA TYR A 460 19.72 9.14 -5.47
C TYR A 460 21.22 9.40 -5.31
N THR A 461 22.03 8.95 -6.27
CA THR A 461 23.48 9.20 -6.33
C THR A 461 23.91 9.77 -7.67
N ALA A 462 24.93 10.64 -7.66
CA ALA A 462 25.63 11.10 -8.85
C ALA A 462 27.01 11.64 -8.47
N GLY A 463 28.08 10.89 -8.79
CA GLY A 463 29.44 11.20 -8.34
C GLY A 463 29.51 11.30 -6.82
N GLU A 464 29.92 12.45 -6.31
CA GLU A 464 30.00 12.71 -4.85
C GLU A 464 28.65 13.05 -4.20
N THR A 465 27.60 13.31 -5.00
CA THR A 465 26.27 13.61 -4.46
C THR A 465 25.56 12.32 -4.05
N SER A 466 25.08 12.25 -2.81
CA SER A 466 24.22 11.17 -2.31
C SER A 466 23.08 11.75 -1.48
N LEU A 467 21.84 11.51 -1.90
CA LEU A 467 20.62 11.88 -1.18
C LEU A 467 19.91 10.61 -0.73
N LEU A 468 19.33 10.66 0.48
CA LEU A 468 18.70 9.50 1.11
C LEU A 468 17.46 9.91 1.91
N LEU A 469 16.39 9.15 1.71
CA LEU A 469 15.32 8.96 2.68
C LEU A 469 15.58 7.61 3.38
N PRO A 470 16.03 7.59 4.64
CA PRO A 470 16.31 6.35 5.35
C PRO A 470 15.00 5.65 5.75
N LEU A 471 14.94 4.34 5.53
CA LEU A 471 13.81 3.49 5.89
C LEU A 471 14.28 2.32 6.77
N PRO A 472 14.81 2.57 7.98
CA PRO A 472 15.52 1.57 8.77
C PRO A 472 14.65 0.40 9.27
N ILE A 473 13.33 0.59 9.28
CA ILE A 473 12.39 -0.46 9.69
C ILE A 473 12.11 -1.34 8.46
N ALA A 474 12.78 -2.50 8.41
CA ALA A 474 12.68 -3.51 7.36
C ALA A 474 13.06 -3.02 5.94
N GLY A 475 13.68 -1.85 5.80
CA GLY A 475 13.88 -1.21 4.50
C GLY A 475 12.59 -0.64 3.88
N LEU A 476 11.51 -0.50 4.66
CA LEU A 476 10.18 -0.11 4.17
C LEU A 476 9.69 1.19 4.81
N MET A 477 9.93 1.38 6.11
CA MET A 477 9.34 2.49 6.88
C MET A 477 10.37 3.31 7.63
N SER A 478 10.02 4.57 7.86
CA SER A 478 10.74 5.52 8.70
C SER A 478 10.05 5.74 10.04
N ALA A 479 10.88 6.02 11.06
CA ALA A 479 10.47 6.51 12.37
C ALA A 479 10.52 8.06 12.47
N GLU A 480 10.97 8.74 11.40
CA GLU A 480 10.97 10.20 11.31
C GLU A 480 9.53 10.75 11.26
N SER A 481 9.36 12.07 11.49
CA SER A 481 8.02 12.67 11.43
C SER A 481 7.46 12.65 10.00
N PRO A 482 6.12 12.65 9.80
CA PRO A 482 5.55 12.73 8.47
C PRO A 482 6.10 13.88 7.62
N ASN A 483 6.31 15.05 8.23
CA ASN A 483 6.88 16.22 7.56
C ASN A 483 8.33 16.01 7.11
N ASP A 484 9.16 15.37 7.93
CA ASP A 484 10.57 15.11 7.57
C ASP A 484 10.67 14.11 6.42
N VAL A 485 9.86 13.04 6.46
CA VAL A 485 9.76 12.06 5.37
C VAL A 485 9.31 12.75 4.07
N CYS A 486 8.29 13.60 4.14
CA CYS A 486 7.81 14.37 2.98
C CYS A 486 8.88 15.32 2.43
N ALA A 487 9.62 16.02 3.30
CA ALA A 487 10.68 16.94 2.89
C ALA A 487 11.82 16.20 2.18
N ARG A 488 12.26 15.06 2.71
CA ARG A 488 13.30 14.23 2.09
C ARG A 488 12.85 13.62 0.77
N LEU A 489 11.62 13.09 0.70
CA LEU A 489 11.05 12.55 -0.53
C LEU A 489 10.92 13.64 -1.61
N SER A 490 10.49 14.84 -1.23
CA SER A 490 10.43 15.99 -2.13
C SER A 490 11.80 16.38 -2.68
N LEU A 491 12.84 16.33 -1.85
CA LEU A 491 14.22 16.58 -2.28
C LEU A 491 14.72 15.51 -3.27
N LEU A 492 14.43 14.24 -3.02
CA LEU A 492 14.73 13.14 -3.95
C LEU A 492 14.02 13.31 -5.30
N HIS A 493 12.72 13.65 -5.28
CA HIS A 493 11.95 13.91 -6.50
C HIS A 493 12.47 15.14 -7.26
N ALA A 494 12.85 16.22 -6.56
CA ALA A 494 13.47 17.38 -7.20
C ALA A 494 14.79 16.99 -7.87
N LYS A 495 15.64 16.21 -7.18
CA LYS A 495 16.96 15.85 -7.71
C LYS A 495 16.89 14.91 -8.90
N THR A 496 15.96 13.96 -8.87
CA THR A 496 15.72 13.05 -10.00
C THR A 496 15.20 13.80 -11.23
N ARG A 497 14.31 14.78 -11.06
CA ARG A 497 13.90 15.69 -12.15
C ARG A 497 15.07 16.48 -12.72
N GLU A 498 15.93 17.06 -11.87
CA GLU A 498 17.16 17.74 -12.32
C GLU A 498 18.12 16.82 -13.11
N ALA A 499 18.10 15.51 -12.81
CA ALA A 499 18.88 14.51 -13.52
C ALA A 499 18.28 14.08 -14.87
N GLY A 500 17.10 14.60 -15.23
CA GLY A 500 16.40 14.34 -16.48
C GLY A 500 15.14 13.47 -16.35
N CYS A 501 14.78 13.04 -15.14
CA CYS A 501 13.62 12.17 -14.95
C CYS A 501 12.30 12.90 -15.21
N GLY A 502 11.50 12.36 -16.12
CA GLY A 502 10.19 12.92 -16.52
C GLY A 502 8.99 12.24 -15.86
N LEU A 503 9.22 11.37 -14.87
CA LEU A 503 8.17 10.71 -14.09
C LEU A 503 7.84 11.55 -12.86
N ASP A 504 6.56 11.61 -12.50
CA ASP A 504 6.12 12.34 -11.30
C ASP A 504 6.53 11.63 -10.01
N ARG A 505 6.53 10.28 -10.04
CA ARG A 505 6.82 9.41 -8.89
C ARG A 505 7.79 8.28 -9.28
N PRO A 506 9.08 8.59 -9.55
CA PRO A 506 10.02 7.62 -10.10
C PRO A 506 10.30 6.42 -9.19
N PHE A 507 10.35 6.61 -7.86
CA PHE A 507 10.61 5.52 -6.92
C PHE A 507 9.46 4.52 -6.85
N MET A 508 8.22 5.01 -6.88
CA MET A 508 7.01 4.19 -6.98
C MET A 508 6.96 3.44 -8.32
N THR A 509 7.24 4.13 -9.43
CA THR A 509 7.28 3.45 -10.74
C THR A 509 8.32 2.33 -10.75
N MET A 510 9.48 2.56 -10.12
CA MET A 510 10.54 1.57 -9.98
C MET A 510 10.12 0.38 -9.10
N SER A 511 9.38 0.59 -8.02
CA SER A 511 9.00 -0.51 -7.12
C SER A 511 8.13 -1.58 -7.80
N PHE A 512 7.37 -1.21 -8.83
CA PHE A 512 6.54 -2.14 -9.61
C PHE A 512 7.27 -2.87 -10.75
N LEU A 513 8.55 -2.56 -11.00
CA LEU A 513 9.35 -3.29 -12.00
C LEU A 513 9.70 -4.71 -11.55
N SER A 514 9.67 -4.98 -10.24
CA SER A 514 9.90 -6.30 -9.66
C SER A 514 8.63 -7.06 -9.29
N LEU A 515 7.44 -6.52 -9.61
CA LEU A 515 6.20 -7.19 -9.29
C LEU A 515 5.87 -8.24 -10.38
N LEU A 516 6.43 -9.45 -10.23
CA LEU A 516 6.41 -10.55 -11.21
C LEU A 516 5.02 -11.17 -11.47
N VAL A 517 3.97 -10.63 -10.87
CA VAL A 517 2.58 -11.05 -11.06
C VAL A 517 1.77 -10.11 -11.95
N ILE A 518 2.34 -8.97 -12.35
CA ILE A 518 1.72 -7.98 -13.25
C ILE A 518 2.41 -7.96 -14.62
N PRO A 519 1.68 -8.08 -15.74
CA PRO A 519 2.27 -8.12 -17.08
C PRO A 519 2.97 -6.81 -17.50
N HIS A 520 3.78 -6.80 -18.57
CA HIS A 520 4.19 -7.94 -19.42
C HIS A 520 5.62 -8.42 -19.12
N LEU A 521 6.58 -7.50 -18.99
CA LEU A 521 7.99 -7.80 -18.74
C LEU A 521 8.47 -7.12 -17.45
N LYS A 522 9.03 -7.91 -16.53
CA LYS A 522 9.47 -7.48 -15.19
C LYS A 522 10.90 -7.98 -14.91
N ILE A 523 11.53 -7.50 -13.85
CA ILE A 523 12.86 -7.94 -13.43
C ILE A 523 12.84 -8.30 -11.93
N GLY A 524 13.22 -9.52 -11.60
CA GLY A 524 13.36 -9.98 -10.22
C GLY A 524 14.81 -10.28 -9.85
N ASP A 525 15.03 -10.72 -8.62
CA ASP A 525 16.37 -11.09 -8.11
C ASP A 525 16.98 -12.33 -8.80
N ARG A 526 16.20 -13.00 -9.64
CA ARG A 526 16.61 -14.19 -10.42
C ARG A 526 16.67 -13.97 -11.93
N GLY A 527 16.35 -12.76 -12.40
CA GLY A 527 16.50 -12.38 -13.80
C GLY A 527 15.30 -11.61 -14.36
N LEU A 528 15.38 -11.34 -15.66
CA LEU A 528 14.29 -10.77 -16.43
C LEU A 528 13.18 -11.83 -16.62
N PHE A 529 11.95 -11.46 -16.37
CA PHE A 529 10.81 -12.37 -16.31
C PHE A 529 9.70 -11.92 -17.26
N ASP A 530 9.31 -12.83 -18.15
CA ASP A 530 8.17 -12.69 -19.04
C ASP A 530 6.94 -13.26 -18.32
N VAL A 531 6.06 -12.36 -17.87
CA VAL A 531 4.92 -12.70 -17.02
C VAL A 531 3.85 -13.45 -17.80
N ASP A 532 3.68 -13.12 -19.08
CA ASP A 532 2.73 -13.82 -19.96
C ASP A 532 3.16 -15.25 -20.22
N ALA A 533 4.45 -15.46 -20.48
CA ALA A 533 5.03 -16.78 -20.71
C ALA A 533 5.34 -17.54 -19.40
N GLY A 534 5.26 -16.87 -18.25
CA GLY A 534 5.53 -17.45 -16.93
C GLY A 534 6.95 -18.00 -16.77
N ARG A 535 7.96 -17.34 -17.35
CA ARG A 535 9.34 -17.84 -17.36
C ARG A 535 10.39 -16.74 -17.42
N PHE A 536 11.60 -17.06 -16.94
CA PHE A 536 12.75 -16.21 -17.14
C PHE A 536 13.19 -16.17 -18.62
N VAL A 537 13.65 -15.01 -19.04
CA VAL A 537 14.16 -14.75 -20.38
C VAL A 537 15.52 -14.06 -20.30
N ASP A 538 16.39 -14.32 -21.28
CA ASP A 538 17.68 -13.63 -21.36
C ASP A 538 17.48 -12.16 -21.75
N PRO A 539 18.15 -11.19 -21.08
CA PRO A 539 18.12 -9.79 -21.49
C PRO A 539 18.72 -9.57 -22.89
N VAL A 540 19.63 -10.41 -23.34
CA VAL A 540 20.24 -10.37 -24.68
C VAL A 540 19.58 -11.41 -25.58
N LEU A 541 19.04 -10.95 -26.71
CA LEU A 541 18.47 -11.84 -27.71
C LEU A 541 19.56 -12.65 -28.42
N PRO A 542 19.32 -13.95 -28.72
CA PRO A 542 20.20 -14.72 -29.58
C PRO A 542 20.35 -14.02 -30.93
N ARG A 543 21.55 -14.07 -31.52
CA ARG A 543 21.73 -13.62 -32.90
C ARG A 543 20.82 -14.46 -33.79
N SER A 544 19.89 -13.81 -34.50
CA SER A 544 19.23 -14.42 -35.66
C SER A 544 20.34 -14.81 -36.65
N GLY A 545 20.52 -16.12 -36.83
CA GLY A 545 21.57 -16.72 -37.66
C GLY A 545 21.38 -16.46 -39.14
#